data_AF-A0A933WSQ6-F1
#
_entry.id   AF-A0A933WSQ6-F1
#
_cell.length_a   1.000
_cell.length_b   1.000
_cell.length_c   1.000
_cell.angle_alpha   90.00
_cell.angle_beta   90.00
_cell.angle_gamma   90.00
#
_symmetry.space_group_name_H-M   'P 1'
#
loop_
_entity.id
_entity.type
_entity.pdbx_description
1 polymer ?
#
loop_
_entity_poly.entity_id
_entity_poly.type
_entity_poly.pdbx_seq_one_letter_code
_entity_poly.pdbx_strand_id
1 'polypeptide(L)' 'IPITFAFQTAKKYFGIVNAGAVVGALCMLIAFYALYRLEETFGKDLNYVEE' A
#
# COMPACT_ATOMS: atom_id res chain seq x y z
N ILE A 1 13.04 4.03 3.49
CA ILE A 1 12.97 5.42 4.01
C ILE A 1 11.60 6.12 3.88
N PRO A 2 10.72 5.86 2.87
CA PRO A 2 9.49 6.67 2.71
C PRO A 2 8.49 6.54 3.87
N ILE A 3 8.36 5.35 4.46
CA ILE A 3 7.47 5.13 5.62
C ILE A 3 7.95 5.90 6.85
N THR A 4 9.27 6.03 7.03
CA THR A 4 9.90 6.78 8.12
C THR A 4 9.66 8.28 7.97
N PHE A 5 9.67 8.80 6.74
CA PHE A 5 9.34 10.20 6.47
C PHE A 5 7.86 10.50 6.75
N ALA A 6 6.95 9.63 6.30
CA ALA A 6 5.53 9.76 6.58
C ALA A 6 5.24 9.77 8.10
N PHE A 7 5.89 8.87 8.85
CA PHE A 7 5.77 8.82 10.31
C PHE A 7 6.33 10.07 10.99
N GLN A 8 7.50 10.56 10.58
CA GLN A 8 8.09 11.77 11.17
C GLN A 8 7.21 13.01 10.95
N THR A 9 6.63 13.16 9.76
CA THR A 9 5.68 14.24 9.48
C THR A 9 4.41 14.10 10.30
N ALA A 10 3.80 12.91 10.35
CA ALA A 10 2.59 12.67 11.14
C ALA A 10 2.81 12.87 12.64
N LYS A 11 3.98 12.45 13.16
CA LYS A 11 4.37 12.61 14.57
C LYS A 11 4.35 14.07 15.01
N LYS A 12 4.75 15.00 14.13
CA LYS A 12 4.80 16.45 14.44
C LYS A 12 3.42 17.04 14.74
N TYR A 13 2.36 16.48 14.17
CA TYR A 13 0.99 17.03 14.28
C TYR A 13 0.09 16.22 15.21
N PHE A 14 0.26 14.89 15.29
CA PHE A 14 -0.70 14.00 15.94
C PHE A 14 -0.15 13.25 17.17
N GLY A 15 1.15 13.37 17.47
CA GLY A 15 1.81 12.58 18.50
C GLY A 15 2.13 11.14 18.04
N ILE A 16 2.84 10.37 18.86
CA ILE A 16 3.46 9.11 18.46
C ILE A 16 2.42 8.03 18.12
N VAL A 17 1.42 7.83 18.99
CA VAL A 17 0.41 6.77 18.85
C VAL A 17 -0.45 7.01 17.62
N ASN A 18 -1.00 8.22 17.49
CA ASN A 18 -1.85 8.56 16.35
C ASN A 18 -1.07 8.60 15.03
N ALA A 19 0.19 9.04 15.04
CA ALA A 19 1.03 8.97 13.85
C ALA A 19 1.25 7.54 13.36
N GLY A 20 1.48 6.60 14.29
CA GLY A 20 1.58 5.17 13.96
C GLY A 20 0.29 4.64 13.35
N ALA A 21 -0.85 4.97 13.96
CA ALA A 21 -2.18 4.57 13.46
C ALA A 21 -2.46 5.12 12.05
N VAL A 22 -2.17 6.41 11.80
CA VAL A 22 -2.37 7.05 10.50
C VAL A 22 -1.51 6.40 9.41
N VAL A 23 -0.21 6.21 9.67
CA VAL A 23 0.69 5.60 8.67
C VAL A 23 0.29 4.15 8.38
N GLY A 24 -0.06 3.38 9.41
CA GLY A 24 -0.53 2.00 9.26
C GLY A 24 -1.82 1.91 8.43
N ALA A 25 -2.82 2.75 8.74
CA ALA A 25 -4.07 2.81 7.98
C ALA A 25 -3.83 3.17 6.51
N LEU A 26 -2.93 4.13 6.25
CA LEU A 26 -2.60 4.57 4.89
C LEU A 26 -1.92 3.44 4.08
N CYS A 27 -1.01 2.68 4.69
CA CYS A 27 -0.44 1.49 4.07
C CYS A 27 -1.50 0.42 3.77
N MET A 28 -2.44 0.19 4.70
CA MET A 28 -3.49 -0.80 4.53
C MET A 28 -4.44 -0.43 3.38
N LEU A 29 -4.82 0.84 3.26
CA LEU A 29 -5.62 1.35 2.14
C LEU A 29 -4.93 1.15 0.79
N ILE A 30 -3.62 1.43 0.72
CA ILE A 30 -2.83 1.21 -0.50
C ILE A 30 -2.77 -0.28 -0.85
N ALA A 31 -2.57 -1.15 0.14
CA ALA A 31 -2.54 -2.59 -0.08
C ALA A 31 -3.87 -3.11 -0.62
N PHE A 32 -5.00 -2.69 -0.04
CA PHE A 32 -6.32 -3.05 -0.54
C PHE A 32 -6.59 -2.48 -1.94
N TYR A 33 -6.16 -1.25 -2.21
CA TYR A 33 -6.27 -0.66 -3.55
C TYR A 33 -5.46 -1.44 -4.59
N ALA A 34 -4.24 -1.85 -4.25
CA ALA A 34 -3.40 -2.68 -5.11
C ALA A 34 -4.04 -4.05 -5.36
N LEU A 35 -4.62 -4.66 -4.31
CA LEU A 35 -5.34 -5.92 -4.41
C LEU A 35 -6.56 -5.80 -5.32
N TYR A 36 -7.34 -4.71 -5.19
CA TYR A 36 -8.49 -4.44 -6.04
C TYR A 36 -8.12 -4.23 -7.51
N ARG A 37 -6.93 -3.66 -7.78
CA ARG A 37 -6.43 -3.45 -9.16
C ARG A 37 -5.66 -4.63 -9.72
N LEU A 38 -5.46 -5.69 -8.95
CA LEU A 38 -4.85 -6.90 -9.47
C LEU A 38 -5.85 -7.52 -10.45
N GLU A 39 -5.51 -7.49 -11.73
CA GLU A 39 -6.27 -8.20 -12.77
C GLU A 39 -6.34 -9.69 -12.38
N GLU A 40 -7.54 -10.27 -12.37
CA GLU A 40 -7.74 -11.69 -12.07
C GLU A 40 -6.91 -12.51 -13.05
N THR A 41 -5.74 -12.97 -12.59
CA THR A 41 -4.85 -13.82 -13.36
C THR A 41 -5.32 -15.27 -13.35
N PHE A 42 -6.32 -15.59 -12.53
CA PHE A 42 -7.07 -16.85 -12.53
C PHE A 42 -8.08 -16.86 -13.69
N GLY A 43 -7.58 -17.10 -14.91
CA GLY A 43 -8.41 -17.17 -16.12
C GLY A 43 -7.82 -16.49 -17.35
N LYS A 44 -6.63 -15.89 -17.22
CA LYS A 44 -5.90 -15.36 -18.38
C LYS A 44 -5.40 -16.55 -19.20
N ASP A 45 -5.99 -16.76 -20.37
CA ASP A 45 -5.56 -17.77 -21.33
C ASP A 45 -4.08 -17.53 -21.63
N LEU A 46 -3.24 -18.44 -21.14
CA LEU A 46 -1.80 -18.31 -21.07
C LEU A 46 -1.17 -18.61 -22.42
N ASN A 47 -1.61 -17.93 -23.48
CA ASN A 47 -1.01 -18.00 -24.80
C ASN A 47 0.24 -17.11 -24.82
N TYR A 48 1.23 -17.45 -24.00
CA TYR A 48 2.59 -16.91 -24.15
C TYR A 48 3.15 -17.50 -25.45
N VAL A 49 3.00 -16.79 -26.56
CA VAL A 49 3.79 -17.07 -27.76
C VAL A 49 5.18 -16.53 -27.46
N GLU A 50 6.15 -17.43 -27.30
CA GLU A 50 7.56 -17.06 -27.26
C GLU A 50 7.94 -16.51 -28.64
N GLU A 51 8.26 -15.22 -28.73
CA GLU A 51 9.03 -14.64 -29.83
C GLU A 51 10.48 -14.42 -29.38
#